data_AF-A0A1F0GCF8-F1
#
_entry.id   AF-A0A1F0GCF8-F1
#
_cell.length_a   1.000
_cell.length_b   1.000
_cell.length_c   1.000
_cell.angle_alpha   90.00
_cell.angle_beta   90.00
_cell.angle_gamma   90.00
#
_symmetry.space_group_name_H-M   'P 1'
#
loop_
_entity.id
_entity.type
_entity.pdbx_description
1 polymer ?
#
loop_
_entity_poly.entity_id
_entity_poly.type
_entity_poly.pdbx_seq_one_letter_code
_entity_poly.pdbx_strand_id
1 'polypeptide(L)'
;MKRLLSIILLALIVSSCNSRVDLGYTPEASDAETIQVSFNGLLGGFSQGGLKSYPTGTAEKLKHRIHFSGIRIVLYSVDKDDPSQPDKVAYVFDKDVNAAAGVFSGADYLSSLESSVEGITFQIRGAEKIKADNYLVYYFTSCNDQLKSATTVGKPFSEITGTLNYDRQKDFDHNRLINNIYHSPEPIKISKSLFDDNAINKTYQLPAPKLTAINALLSVKWKNAVKDDKYEILGDYILVSPDVQNLKYILFPEVDEHLKSKFQVYYPIDPNYGGFSTKSIEELTNEFLYLGTYTRWARSSHDTNFTSSYRPIPENTVASSETSAKVITRVLLSVKMFPKSLKSQLSSTQLESPDLGWVNYKGKPYLDTDFLQLYQSLVKKSNPSNEEKELLEIASRIMNSSNNGLAKKGYQDDDIQYFYHSLNYFSFPITHTNLDTVGGSIDNGGYFGVVRNHHYEYIINSFSTIGNASPYNLSYDLDYFTDRFISTSCEIGDMKEIVNEIDVL
;
A
#
# COMPACT_ATOMS: atom_id res chain seq x y z
N MET A 1 18.87 -1.70 44.88
CA MET A 1 17.95 -2.01 43.76
C MET A 1 17.22 -0.80 43.20
N LYS A 2 16.56 0.07 43.99
CA LYS A 2 15.83 1.26 43.46
C LYS A 2 16.69 2.28 42.68
N ARG A 3 17.96 2.47 43.07
CA ARG A 3 18.90 3.35 42.34
C ARG A 3 19.39 2.78 41.00
N LEU A 4 19.46 1.44 40.87
CA LEU A 4 19.90 0.80 39.63
C LEU A 4 18.77 0.83 38.58
N LEU A 5 17.52 0.63 39.00
CA LEU A 5 16.35 0.77 38.12
C LEU A 5 16.17 2.22 37.61
N SER A 6 16.47 3.22 38.45
CA SER A 6 16.34 4.63 38.04
C SER A 6 17.39 5.04 37.00
N ILE A 7 18.58 4.45 37.03
CA ILE A 7 19.64 4.69 36.05
C ILE A 7 19.33 3.97 34.72
N ILE A 8 18.76 2.76 34.76
CA ILE A 8 18.32 2.04 33.56
C ILE A 8 17.13 2.75 32.91
N LEU A 9 16.20 3.29 33.70
CA LEU A 9 15.07 4.08 33.19
C LEU A 9 15.54 5.41 32.58
N LEU A 10 16.53 6.09 33.18
CA LEU A 10 17.14 7.28 32.57
C LEU A 10 17.89 6.95 31.28
N ALA A 11 18.60 5.83 31.23
CA ALA A 11 19.31 5.39 30.02
C ALA A 11 18.35 5.02 28.87
N LEU A 12 17.17 4.46 29.18
CA LEU A 12 16.12 4.19 28.19
C LEU A 12 15.40 5.48 27.72
N ILE A 13 15.29 6.49 28.58
CA ILE A 13 14.74 7.80 28.20
C ILE A 13 15.73 8.58 27.32
N VAL A 14 17.05 8.44 27.55
CA VAL A 14 18.08 9.06 26.68
C VAL A 14 18.24 8.31 25.36
N SER A 15 17.89 7.01 25.30
CA SER A 15 17.89 6.21 24.06
C SER A 15 16.59 6.32 23.24
N SER A 16 15.56 6.99 23.78
CA SER A 16 14.29 7.29 23.08
C SER A 16 14.17 8.76 22.67
N CYS A 17 15.18 9.58 22.97
CA CYS A 17 15.46 10.75 22.18
C CYS A 17 16.08 10.27 20.87
N ASN A 18 15.38 10.42 19.74
CA ASN A 18 15.99 10.34 18.42
C ASN A 18 17.26 11.20 18.45
N SER A 19 18.42 10.55 18.50
CA SER A 19 19.69 11.25 18.41
C SER A 19 19.67 11.98 17.08
N ARG A 20 19.59 13.31 17.16
CA ARG A 20 19.80 14.22 16.04
C ARG A 20 21.14 13.85 15.46
N VAL A 21 21.14 13.13 14.34
CA VAL A 21 22.37 12.82 13.63
C VAL A 21 22.65 14.04 12.78
N ASP A 22 23.40 14.99 13.33
CA ASP A 22 24.13 15.97 12.52
C ASP A 22 25.15 15.18 11.70
N LEU A 23 24.70 14.62 10.58
CA LEU A 23 25.53 13.89 9.62
C LEU A 23 26.39 14.91 8.87
N GLY A 24 27.49 15.29 9.50
CA GLY A 24 28.68 15.82 8.86
C GLY A 24 28.66 17.32 8.59
N TYR A 25 28.92 18.13 9.62
CA TYR A 25 29.71 19.34 9.41
C TYR A 25 30.54 19.69 10.65
N THR A 26 31.86 19.76 10.45
CA THR A 26 32.73 20.63 11.25
C THR A 26 33.02 21.85 10.37
N PRO A 27 32.71 23.08 10.79
CA PRO A 27 33.08 24.25 10.02
C PRO A 27 34.60 24.33 9.88
N GLU A 28 35.10 24.26 8.64
CA GLU A 28 36.43 24.78 8.36
C GLU A 28 36.46 26.27 8.73
N ALA A 29 37.57 26.68 9.34
CA ALA A 29 37.70 27.99 9.96
C ALA A 29 37.62 29.15 8.95
N SER A 30 36.76 30.10 9.31
CA SER A 30 36.85 31.56 9.18
C SER A 30 36.75 32.31 7.85
N ASP A 31 36.73 31.72 6.64
CA ASP A 31 36.60 32.53 5.40
C ASP A 31 35.40 32.18 4.47
N ALA A 32 34.51 31.27 4.87
CA ALA A 32 33.33 30.93 4.07
C ALA A 32 32.12 31.81 4.43
N GLU A 33 31.56 32.53 3.46
CA GLU A 33 30.24 33.18 3.56
C GLU A 33 29.19 32.10 3.89
N THR A 34 28.76 32.04 5.15
CA THR A 34 27.71 31.13 5.62
C THR A 34 26.38 31.86 5.74
N ILE A 35 25.31 31.20 5.32
CA ILE A 35 23.94 31.72 5.31
C ILE A 35 23.03 30.81 6.14
N GLN A 36 21.95 31.36 6.68
CA GLN A 36 20.92 30.58 7.36
C GLN A 36 19.74 30.36 6.42
N VAL A 37 19.31 29.11 6.28
CA VAL A 37 18.12 28.73 5.51
C VAL A 37 17.07 28.10 6.41
N SER A 38 15.81 28.49 6.26
CA SER A 38 14.67 27.84 6.89
C SER A 38 13.80 27.15 5.84
N PHE A 39 13.06 26.13 6.27
CA PHE A 39 12.39 25.20 5.37
C PHE A 39 10.87 25.26 5.51
N ASN A 40 10.18 25.11 4.39
CA ASN A 40 8.74 24.88 4.33
C ASN A 40 8.47 23.61 3.52
N GLY A 41 7.25 23.09 3.64
CA GLY A 41 6.75 22.04 2.78
C GLY A 41 5.34 22.35 2.30
N LEU A 42 5.05 22.01 1.05
CA LEU A 42 3.70 21.96 0.53
C LEU A 42 3.45 20.50 0.17
N LEU A 43 2.66 19.81 0.98
CA LEU A 43 2.03 18.60 0.47
C LEU A 43 1.05 19.09 -0.57
N GLY A 44 1.45 18.94 -1.83
CA GLY A 44 0.60 19.24 -2.96
C GLY A 44 -0.73 18.56 -2.69
N GLY A 45 -1.76 19.36 -2.50
CA GLY A 45 -3.10 18.92 -2.78
C GLY A 45 -3.02 18.52 -4.23
N PHE A 46 -3.02 17.22 -4.46
CA PHE A 46 -3.86 16.59 -5.47
C PHE A 46 -4.26 17.61 -6.55
N SER A 47 -3.34 17.97 -7.45
CA SER A 47 -3.45 19.24 -8.16
C SER A 47 -4.56 19.24 -9.19
N GLN A 48 -5.56 20.08 -8.92
CA GLN A 48 -6.70 20.46 -9.75
C GLN A 48 -6.31 21.11 -11.07
N GLY A 49 -5.85 20.29 -12.01
CA GLY A 49 -5.64 20.70 -13.40
C GLY A 49 -6.86 20.54 -14.32
N GLY A 50 -8.00 20.01 -13.85
CA GLY A 50 -9.03 19.52 -14.78
C GLY A 50 -10.51 19.68 -14.45
N LEU A 51 -10.99 19.82 -13.21
CA LEU A 51 -12.44 19.72 -12.94
C LEU A 51 -12.97 20.74 -11.92
N LYS A 52 -14.01 21.44 -12.36
CA LYS A 52 -14.72 22.51 -11.64
C LYS A 52 -15.33 21.99 -10.32
N SER A 53 -15.05 22.73 -9.24
CA SER A 53 -15.90 22.91 -8.03
C SER A 53 -16.59 21.66 -7.45
N TYR A 54 -15.99 21.07 -6.41
CA TYR A 54 -16.64 20.04 -5.59
C TYR A 54 -17.28 20.61 -4.30
N PRO A 55 -18.31 19.94 -3.73
CA PRO A 55 -19.03 20.39 -2.54
C PRO A 55 -18.18 20.28 -1.26
N THR A 56 -18.60 21.03 -0.23
CA THR A 56 -18.08 20.97 1.14
C THR A 56 -18.17 19.54 1.72
N GLY A 57 -17.01 18.88 1.88
CA GLY A 57 -16.88 17.50 2.39
C GLY A 57 -15.64 16.77 1.86
N THR A 58 -15.12 17.19 0.69
CA THR A 58 -13.93 16.58 0.05
C THR A 58 -12.62 16.85 0.80
N ALA A 59 -12.48 18.01 1.46
CA ALA A 59 -11.27 18.35 2.20
C ALA A 59 -10.98 17.41 3.39
N GLU A 60 -12.01 16.87 4.06
CA GLU A 60 -11.81 15.88 5.13
C GLU A 60 -11.35 14.52 4.58
N LYS A 61 -11.96 14.05 3.48
CA LYS A 61 -11.54 12.82 2.81
C LYS A 61 -10.08 12.86 2.38
N LEU A 62 -9.61 14.02 1.88
CA LEU A 62 -8.23 14.23 1.44
C LEU A 62 -7.22 14.20 2.59
N LYS A 63 -7.59 14.65 3.80
CA LYS A 63 -6.71 14.56 4.98
C LYS A 63 -6.38 13.10 5.29
N HIS A 64 -7.36 12.20 5.22
CA HIS A 64 -7.15 10.78 5.50
C HIS A 64 -6.17 10.06 4.55
N ARG A 65 -5.84 10.67 3.40
CA ARG A 65 -4.89 10.16 2.41
C ARG A 65 -3.42 10.48 2.77
N ILE A 66 -3.18 11.40 3.70
CA ILE A 66 -1.84 11.89 4.04
C ILE A 66 -1.26 11.10 5.21
N HIS A 67 -0.23 10.29 4.91
CA HIS A 67 0.53 9.52 5.88
C HIS A 67 2.02 9.52 5.53
N PHE A 68 2.86 10.09 6.40
CA PHE A 68 4.32 10.03 6.29
C PHE A 68 4.98 10.23 7.66
N SER A 69 6.24 9.81 7.76
CA SER A 69 7.05 9.94 8.99
C SER A 69 8.43 10.51 8.67
N GLY A 70 8.75 11.64 9.28
CA GLY A 70 9.97 12.40 9.03
C GLY A 70 10.07 13.02 7.63
N ILE A 71 10.91 14.05 7.53
CA ILE A 71 11.26 14.71 6.27
C ILE A 71 12.78 14.81 6.19
N ARG A 72 13.33 14.38 5.06
CA ARG A 72 14.73 14.58 4.70
C ARG A 72 14.81 15.64 3.61
N ILE A 73 15.64 16.65 3.85
CA ILE A 73 15.92 17.75 2.93
C ILE A 73 17.36 17.59 2.46
N VAL A 74 17.56 17.49 1.15
CA VAL A 74 18.85 17.17 0.54
C VAL A 74 19.23 18.29 -0.41
N LEU A 75 20.36 18.94 -0.16
CA LEU A 75 20.91 19.97 -1.04
C LEU A 75 22.03 19.32 -1.85
N TYR A 76 21.84 19.26 -3.16
CA TYR A 76 22.88 18.86 -4.11
C TYR A 76 23.65 20.10 -4.55
N SER A 77 24.97 19.99 -4.62
CA SER A 77 25.75 20.94 -5.42
C SER A 77 25.33 20.83 -6.88
N VAL A 78 25.47 21.91 -7.63
CA VAL A 78 25.22 21.90 -9.07
C VAL A 78 26.41 21.31 -9.83
N ASP A 79 26.14 20.68 -10.97
CA ASP A 79 27.16 20.25 -11.91
C ASP A 79 27.93 21.48 -12.45
N LYS A 80 29.24 21.30 -12.67
CA LYS A 80 30.13 22.40 -13.09
C LYS A 80 29.91 22.78 -14.55
N ASP A 81 29.54 21.81 -15.37
CA ASP A 81 29.34 21.94 -16.81
C ASP A 81 27.87 22.26 -17.13
N ASP A 82 26.92 21.78 -16.30
CA ASP A 82 25.51 22.16 -16.37
C ASP A 82 24.93 22.53 -14.99
N PRO A 83 24.90 23.84 -14.63
CA PRO A 83 24.36 24.30 -13.36
C PRO A 83 22.86 24.02 -13.14
N SER A 84 22.14 23.49 -14.14
CA SER A 84 20.76 23.03 -13.99
C SER A 84 20.65 21.60 -13.45
N GLN A 85 21.75 20.84 -13.42
CA GLN A 85 21.79 19.45 -12.99
C GLN A 85 22.41 19.30 -11.60
N PRO A 86 21.90 18.36 -10.78
CA PRO A 86 22.50 18.02 -9.50
C PRO A 86 23.74 17.13 -9.67
N ASP A 87 24.83 17.46 -8.98
CA ASP A 87 26.07 16.67 -8.94
C ASP A 87 26.04 15.70 -7.74
N LYS A 88 26.33 16.20 -6.53
CA LYS A 88 26.44 15.39 -5.32
C LYS A 88 25.84 16.08 -4.12
N VAL A 89 25.48 15.29 -3.11
CA VAL A 89 24.90 15.78 -1.86
C VAL A 89 25.93 16.65 -1.14
N ALA A 90 25.62 17.94 -0.98
CA ALA A 90 26.39 18.89 -0.19
C ALA A 90 25.90 18.93 1.26
N TYR A 91 24.58 18.91 1.48
CA TYR A 91 23.96 18.94 2.81
C TYR A 91 22.75 18.03 2.89
N VAL A 92 22.49 17.52 4.10
CA VAL A 92 21.33 16.69 4.43
C VAL A 92 20.78 17.14 5.77
N PHE A 93 19.48 17.34 5.84
CA PHE A 93 18.78 17.69 7.08
C PHE A 93 17.59 16.77 7.29
N ASP A 94 17.62 16.00 8.37
CA ASP A 94 16.47 15.21 8.82
C ASP A 94 15.64 16.02 9.82
N LYS A 95 14.33 16.07 9.59
CA LYS A 95 13.35 16.86 10.34
C LYS A 95 12.25 15.95 10.87
N ASP A 96 11.96 16.07 12.16
CA ASP A 96 10.88 15.37 12.82
C ASP A 96 9.54 16.07 12.56
N VAL A 97 8.98 15.78 11.39
CA VAL A 97 7.63 16.16 10.99
C VAL A 97 6.92 14.91 10.51
N ASN A 98 5.76 14.64 11.08
CA ASN A 98 4.96 13.43 10.82
C ASN A 98 3.54 13.84 10.46
N ALA A 99 2.88 13.07 9.60
CA ALA A 99 1.46 13.20 9.36
C ALA A 99 0.79 11.83 9.41
N ALA A 100 -0.32 11.75 10.13
CA ALA A 100 -1.18 10.57 10.17
C ALA A 100 -2.62 11.01 9.91
N ALA A 101 -3.20 10.55 8.80
CA ALA A 101 -4.52 10.99 8.34
C ALA A 101 -4.68 12.52 8.32
N GLY A 102 -3.63 13.23 7.88
CA GLY A 102 -3.61 14.68 7.75
C GLY A 102 -3.49 15.45 9.07
N VAL A 103 -3.30 14.74 10.20
CA VAL A 103 -2.92 15.34 11.49
C VAL A 103 -1.40 15.40 11.56
N PHE A 104 -0.86 16.62 11.60
CA PHE A 104 0.58 16.88 11.65
C PHE A 104 1.10 16.91 13.09
N SER A 105 2.29 16.36 13.30
CA SER A 105 2.98 16.31 14.60
C SER A 105 4.51 16.25 14.41
N GLY A 106 5.26 16.18 15.50
CA GLY A 106 6.74 16.12 15.51
C GLY A 106 7.39 17.35 16.13
N ALA A 107 8.63 17.22 16.59
CA ALA A 107 9.37 18.28 17.28
C ALA A 107 9.73 19.47 16.37
N ASP A 108 9.93 19.20 15.08
CA ASP A 108 10.26 20.20 14.06
C ASP A 108 9.02 20.73 13.34
N TYR A 109 7.82 20.30 13.72
CA TYR A 109 6.59 20.85 13.15
C TYR A 109 6.22 22.20 13.79
N LEU A 110 5.86 23.19 12.97
CA LEU A 110 5.27 24.46 13.40
C LEU A 110 3.81 24.56 12.97
N SER A 111 2.92 24.78 13.93
CA SER A 111 1.48 24.94 13.71
C SER A 111 1.21 26.21 12.89
N SER A 112 1.03 26.04 11.58
CA SER A 112 0.72 27.11 10.63
C SER A 112 0.05 26.52 9.38
N LEU A 113 -0.93 25.64 9.61
CA LEU A 113 -1.67 24.99 8.52
C LEU A 113 -2.57 26.03 7.84
N GLU A 114 -2.07 26.62 6.76
CA GLU A 114 -2.91 27.27 5.77
C GLU A 114 -3.30 26.21 4.73
N SER A 115 -4.59 25.89 4.71
CA SER A 115 -5.16 25.08 3.63
C SER A 115 -5.38 25.99 2.43
N SER A 116 -4.79 25.62 1.29
CA SER A 116 -4.97 26.33 0.02
C SER A 116 -5.63 25.40 -0.99
N VAL A 117 -6.05 25.95 -2.13
CA VAL A 117 -6.47 25.15 -3.29
C VAL A 117 -5.34 24.26 -3.84
N GLU A 118 -4.08 24.60 -3.53
CA GLU A 118 -2.90 23.87 -3.97
C GLU A 118 -2.47 22.77 -3.00
N GLY A 119 -3.03 22.71 -1.78
CA GLY A 119 -2.68 21.68 -0.81
C GLY A 119 -2.67 22.08 0.65
N ILE A 120 -1.97 21.26 1.43
CA ILE A 120 -1.71 21.51 2.85
C ILE A 120 -0.27 22.01 2.98
N THR A 121 -0.14 23.30 3.29
CA THR A 121 1.15 23.90 3.61
C THR A 121 1.49 23.62 5.06
N PHE A 122 2.73 23.30 5.33
CA PHE A 122 3.25 23.17 6.69
C PHE A 122 4.64 23.80 6.79
N GLN A 123 4.94 24.35 7.96
CA GLN A 123 6.23 24.94 8.24
C GLN A 123 7.09 24.00 9.07
N ILE A 124 8.40 24.05 8.81
CA ILE A 124 9.40 23.27 9.53
C ILE A 124 10.17 24.24 10.44
N ARG A 125 10.28 23.88 11.71
CA ARG A 125 10.98 24.64 12.74
C ARG A 125 12.48 24.68 12.46
N GLY A 126 13.05 25.84 12.75
CA GLY A 126 14.49 26.04 12.78
C GLY A 126 15.07 26.46 11.44
N ALA A 127 16.33 26.88 11.50
CA ALA A 127 17.14 27.25 10.35
C ALA A 127 18.48 26.54 10.43
N GLU A 128 19.03 26.19 9.26
CA GLU A 128 20.31 25.51 9.14
C GLU A 128 21.33 26.40 8.47
N LYS A 129 22.60 26.25 8.84
CA LYS A 129 23.70 27.03 8.26
C LYS A 129 24.32 26.26 7.10
N ILE A 130 24.38 26.89 5.92
CA ILE A 130 25.03 26.35 4.73
C ILE A 130 26.01 27.38 4.15
N LYS A 131 26.97 26.93 3.34
CA LYS A 131 27.83 27.84 2.57
C LYS A 131 27.02 28.53 1.47
N ALA A 132 27.22 29.82 1.24
CA ALA A 132 26.63 30.54 0.12
C ALA A 132 27.16 29.99 -1.21
N ASP A 133 26.30 29.26 -1.94
CA ASP A 133 26.61 28.66 -3.24
C ASP A 133 25.29 28.36 -3.99
N ASN A 134 25.42 27.83 -5.21
CA ASN A 134 24.28 27.32 -5.97
C ASN A 134 23.94 25.89 -5.55
N TYR A 135 22.66 25.64 -5.26
CA TYR A 135 22.16 24.31 -4.88
C TYR A 135 20.84 23.96 -5.56
N LEU A 136 20.62 22.65 -5.73
CA LEU A 136 19.34 22.07 -6.05
C LEU A 136 18.82 21.28 -4.84
N VAL A 137 17.66 21.66 -4.33
CA VAL A 137 17.11 21.10 -3.10
C VAL A 137 15.96 20.15 -3.39
N TYR A 138 16.10 18.93 -2.90
CA TYR A 138 15.05 17.91 -2.94
C TYR A 138 14.56 17.58 -1.53
N TYR A 139 13.28 17.27 -1.44
CA TYR A 139 12.62 16.86 -0.21
C TYR A 139 12.11 15.44 -0.38
N PHE A 140 12.25 14.64 0.67
CA PHE A 140 11.78 13.27 0.74
C PHE A 140 11.13 13.03 2.09
N THR A 141 10.06 12.25 2.15
CA THR A 141 9.43 11.85 3.41
C THR A 141 9.54 10.35 3.61
N SER A 142 9.46 9.88 4.86
CA SER A 142 9.45 8.44 5.16
C SER A 142 10.62 7.67 4.53
N CYS A 143 11.80 8.30 4.40
CA CYS A 143 12.94 7.71 3.72
C CYS A 143 13.32 6.38 4.39
N ASN A 144 13.28 5.30 3.60
CA ASN A 144 13.79 4.02 4.03
C ASN A 144 15.33 4.03 4.07
N ASP A 145 15.93 2.96 4.60
CA ASP A 145 17.37 2.90 4.82
C ASP A 145 18.18 3.04 3.52
N GLN A 146 17.68 2.50 2.40
CA GLN A 146 18.37 2.60 1.12
C GLN A 146 18.35 4.03 0.57
N LEU A 147 17.18 4.69 0.57
CA LEU A 147 17.10 6.11 0.19
C LEU A 147 17.94 6.96 1.13
N LYS A 148 17.95 6.65 2.43
CA LYS A 148 18.77 7.37 3.39
C LYS A 148 20.27 7.24 3.10
N SER A 149 20.72 6.05 2.70
CA SER A 149 22.11 5.81 2.31
C SER A 149 22.46 6.55 1.01
N ALA A 150 21.59 6.48 0.01
CA ALA A 150 21.77 7.12 -1.30
C ALA A 150 21.84 8.65 -1.23
N THR A 151 21.20 9.26 -0.23
CA THR A 151 21.22 10.72 -0.02
C THR A 151 22.19 11.16 1.08
N THR A 152 23.23 10.40 1.40
CA THR A 152 24.24 10.85 2.40
C THR A 152 25.21 11.85 1.76
N VAL A 153 25.77 12.77 2.55
CA VAL A 153 26.75 13.77 2.08
C VAL A 153 27.86 13.11 1.25
N GLY A 154 28.16 13.72 0.10
CA GLY A 154 29.15 13.26 -0.87
C GLY A 154 28.64 12.25 -1.91
N LYS A 155 27.43 11.70 -1.75
CA LYS A 155 26.84 10.77 -2.73
C LYS A 155 26.40 11.50 -4.01
N PRO A 156 26.66 10.95 -5.20
CA PRO A 156 26.20 11.54 -6.46
C PRO A 156 24.68 11.40 -6.62
N PHE A 157 24.07 12.30 -7.40
CA PHE A 157 22.63 12.25 -7.69
C PHE A 157 22.20 10.95 -8.38
N SER A 158 23.10 10.32 -9.14
CA SER A 158 22.85 9.05 -9.82
C SER A 158 22.38 7.93 -8.87
N GLU A 159 22.76 7.98 -7.59
CA GLU A 159 22.36 7.00 -6.56
C GLU A 159 20.84 6.97 -6.30
N ILE A 160 20.12 8.04 -6.63
CA ILE A 160 18.66 8.13 -6.46
C ILE A 160 17.88 8.14 -7.77
N THR A 161 18.57 8.08 -8.91
CA THR A 161 17.94 7.99 -10.24
C THR A 161 17.66 6.55 -10.68
N GLY A 162 18.37 5.58 -10.10
CA GLY A 162 18.19 4.15 -10.37
C GLY A 162 17.15 3.48 -9.48
N THR A 163 17.11 2.15 -9.57
CA THR A 163 16.23 1.30 -8.77
C THR A 163 16.61 1.31 -7.29
N LEU A 164 15.63 1.64 -6.45
CA LEU A 164 15.67 1.50 -5.01
C LEU A 164 14.73 0.37 -4.57
N ASN A 165 14.98 -0.20 -3.40
CA ASN A 165 14.23 -1.33 -2.85
C ASN A 165 13.54 -0.92 -1.56
N TYR A 166 12.38 -1.52 -1.32
CA TYR A 166 11.75 -1.59 -0.01
C TYR A 166 12.32 -2.78 0.77
N ASP A 167 12.55 -2.58 2.06
CA ASP A 167 12.91 -3.64 3.00
C ASP A 167 11.62 -4.30 3.53
N ARG A 168 11.48 -5.61 3.31
CA ARG A 168 10.27 -6.37 3.71
C ARG A 168 9.97 -6.34 5.20
N GLN A 169 10.98 -6.19 6.05
CA GLN A 169 10.84 -6.25 7.50
C GLN A 169 10.69 -4.86 8.12
N LYS A 170 11.22 -3.83 7.47
CA LYS A 170 11.23 -2.45 7.99
C LYS A 170 10.19 -1.55 7.34
N ASP A 171 9.96 -1.70 6.04
CA ASP A 171 9.05 -0.83 5.29
C ASP A 171 7.63 -1.40 5.28
N PHE A 172 7.49 -2.71 5.51
CA PHE A 172 6.21 -3.40 5.61
C PHE A 172 5.96 -3.95 7.02
N ASP A 173 4.75 -3.73 7.52
CA ASP A 173 4.22 -4.37 8.72
C ASP A 173 3.23 -5.47 8.28
N HIS A 174 3.67 -6.73 8.31
CA HIS A 174 2.80 -7.88 7.98
C HIS A 174 2.10 -7.73 6.61
N ASN A 175 2.87 -7.50 5.55
CA ASN A 175 2.40 -7.22 4.19
C ASN A 175 1.66 -5.89 3.97
N ARG A 176 1.74 -4.95 4.92
CA ARG A 176 1.22 -3.59 4.73
C ARG A 176 2.36 -2.59 4.68
N LEU A 177 2.45 -1.82 3.59
CA LEU A 177 3.35 -0.67 3.53
C LEU A 177 2.97 0.35 4.62
N ILE A 178 3.95 0.71 5.46
CA ILE A 178 3.69 1.48 6.69
C ILE A 178 3.42 2.96 6.37
N ASN A 179 4.26 3.57 5.54
CA ASN A 179 4.22 4.99 5.23
C ASN A 179 4.28 5.22 3.72
N ASN A 180 3.71 6.34 3.25
CA ASN A 180 4.00 6.80 1.90
C ASN A 180 5.34 7.55 1.89
N ILE A 181 6.10 7.33 0.82
CA ILE A 181 7.21 8.19 0.46
C ILE A 181 6.67 9.28 -0.46
N TYR A 182 6.85 10.53 -0.06
CA TYR A 182 6.62 11.69 -0.91
C TYR A 182 7.98 12.28 -1.31
N HIS A 183 8.07 12.81 -2.52
CA HIS A 183 9.24 13.55 -2.96
C HIS A 183 8.87 14.80 -3.74
N SER A 184 9.78 15.77 -3.80
CA SER A 184 9.69 16.87 -4.76
C SER A 184 10.21 16.41 -6.13
N PRO A 185 9.35 16.30 -7.17
CA PRO A 185 9.81 15.89 -8.50
C PRO A 185 10.74 16.92 -9.13
N GLU A 186 10.48 18.21 -8.87
CA GLU A 186 11.30 19.34 -9.30
C GLU A 186 12.09 19.91 -8.12
N PRO A 187 13.39 20.21 -8.29
CA PRO A 187 14.20 20.79 -7.22
C PRO A 187 13.89 22.27 -7.02
N ILE A 188 14.07 22.73 -5.78
CA ILE A 188 14.14 24.17 -5.49
C ILE A 188 15.55 24.64 -5.84
N LYS A 189 15.64 25.70 -6.65
CA LYS A 189 16.92 26.32 -7.00
C LYS A 189 17.29 27.37 -5.95
N ILE A 190 18.47 27.22 -5.36
CA ILE A 190 19.13 28.26 -4.56
C ILE A 190 20.26 28.80 -5.40
N SER A 191 20.31 30.12 -5.61
CA SER A 191 21.39 30.79 -6.32
C SER A 191 22.25 31.59 -5.36
N LYS A 192 23.58 31.57 -5.55
CA LYS A 192 24.52 32.33 -4.71
C LYS A 192 24.17 33.82 -4.65
N SER A 193 23.70 34.38 -5.76
CA SER A 193 23.31 35.80 -5.88
C SER A 193 22.15 36.21 -4.99
N LEU A 194 21.39 35.27 -4.42
CA LEU A 194 20.35 35.57 -3.43
C LEU A 194 20.95 36.14 -2.11
N PHE A 195 22.28 36.11 -1.96
CA PHE A 195 22.96 36.39 -0.70
C PHE A 195 23.98 37.54 -0.76
N ASP A 196 24.22 38.16 -1.93
CA ASP A 196 25.37 39.05 -2.16
C ASP A 196 25.23 40.48 -1.59
N ASP A 197 24.04 40.93 -1.17
CA ASP A 197 23.82 42.30 -0.66
C ASP A 197 23.22 42.30 0.77
N ASN A 198 24.05 42.45 1.81
CA ASN A 198 23.64 42.64 3.22
C ASN A 198 22.86 41.49 3.90
N ALA A 199 23.08 40.24 3.50
CA ALA A 199 22.39 39.06 4.07
C ALA A 199 23.00 38.50 5.38
N ILE A 200 24.09 39.08 5.89
CA ILE A 200 24.69 38.67 7.18
C ILE A 200 23.65 38.97 8.28
N ASN A 201 23.02 37.92 8.81
CA ASN A 201 21.94 37.87 9.82
C ASN A 201 20.49 37.72 9.33
N LYS A 202 20.21 37.52 8.03
CA LYS A 202 18.85 37.17 7.56
C LYS A 202 18.73 35.67 7.29
N THR A 203 17.65 35.06 7.79
CA THR A 203 17.27 33.69 7.44
C THR A 203 16.52 33.71 6.11
N TYR A 204 17.05 33.02 5.10
CA TYR A 204 16.37 32.83 3.82
C TYR A 204 15.37 31.67 3.93
N GLN A 205 14.09 31.99 3.77
CA GLN A 205 13.03 30.98 3.77
C GLN A 205 12.95 30.35 2.37
N LEU A 206 13.18 29.04 2.27
CA LEU A 206 12.96 28.34 1.02
C LEU A 206 11.49 28.39 0.62
N PRO A 207 11.19 28.50 -0.69
CA PRO A 207 9.86 28.21 -1.23
C PRO A 207 9.36 26.85 -0.72
N ALA A 208 8.04 26.68 -0.61
CA ALA A 208 7.48 25.38 -0.26
C ALA A 208 7.49 24.47 -1.50
N PRO A 209 8.24 23.35 -1.52
CA PRO A 209 8.22 22.42 -2.64
C PRO A 209 6.89 21.66 -2.65
N LYS A 210 6.36 21.41 -3.85
CA LYS A 210 5.23 20.50 -4.04
C LYS A 210 5.72 19.06 -3.90
N LEU A 211 5.24 18.36 -2.88
CA LEU A 211 5.55 16.95 -2.65
C LEU A 211 4.51 16.04 -3.30
N THR A 212 4.96 14.99 -3.99
CA THR A 212 4.14 14.00 -4.70
C THR A 212 4.45 12.60 -4.18
N ALA A 213 3.42 11.77 -3.96
CA ALA A 213 3.61 10.40 -3.50
C ALA A 213 4.21 9.52 -4.61
N ILE A 214 5.15 8.63 -4.26
CA ILE A 214 5.60 7.54 -5.14
C ILE A 214 4.76 6.26 -4.97
N ASN A 215 3.88 6.27 -3.97
CA ASN A 215 2.96 5.18 -3.65
C ASN A 215 1.54 5.57 -4.08
N ALA A 216 0.67 4.58 -4.20
CA ALA A 216 -0.77 4.78 -4.34
C ALA A 216 -1.48 4.46 -3.02
N LEU A 217 -2.79 4.73 -2.99
CA LEU A 217 -3.67 4.37 -1.89
C LEU A 217 -4.72 3.37 -2.34
N LEU A 218 -5.06 2.42 -1.47
CA LEU A 218 -6.17 1.50 -1.62
C LEU A 218 -7.23 1.74 -0.54
N SER A 219 -8.50 1.74 -0.94
CA SER A 219 -9.63 1.63 -0.04
C SER A 219 -10.71 0.71 -0.62
N VAL A 220 -11.53 0.13 0.26
CA VAL A 220 -12.63 -0.76 -0.12
C VAL A 220 -13.87 -0.37 0.66
N LYS A 221 -14.98 -0.21 -0.03
CA LYS A 221 -16.35 -0.08 0.47
C LYS A 221 -17.15 -1.27 0.00
N TRP A 222 -18.16 -1.66 0.78
CA TRP A 222 -18.96 -2.82 0.44
C TRP A 222 -20.38 -2.71 0.97
N LYS A 223 -21.30 -3.39 0.29
CA LYS A 223 -22.69 -3.62 0.70
C LYS A 223 -22.87 -5.05 1.20
N ASN A 224 -23.69 -5.23 2.22
CA ASN A 224 -24.06 -6.52 2.76
C ASN A 224 -25.15 -7.12 1.87
N ALA A 225 -24.71 -7.63 0.72
CA ALA A 225 -25.57 -8.19 -0.30
C ALA A 225 -24.92 -9.45 -0.89
N VAL A 226 -25.66 -10.55 -0.89
CA VAL A 226 -25.29 -11.82 -1.54
C VAL A 226 -26.39 -12.19 -2.52
N LYS A 227 -26.05 -12.49 -3.78
CA LYS A 227 -27.04 -12.84 -4.82
C LYS A 227 -27.53 -14.28 -4.66
N ASP A 228 -26.66 -15.23 -4.30
CA ASP A 228 -27.06 -16.60 -3.98
C ASP A 228 -27.84 -16.63 -2.67
N ASP A 229 -29.11 -17.03 -2.77
CA ASP A 229 -30.06 -17.02 -1.66
C ASP A 229 -29.75 -18.06 -0.58
N LYS A 230 -28.88 -19.03 -0.85
CA LYS A 230 -28.44 -20.04 0.13
C LYS A 230 -27.49 -19.49 1.18
N TYR A 231 -26.87 -18.34 0.91
CA TYR A 231 -25.80 -17.80 1.74
C TYR A 231 -26.11 -16.40 2.26
N GLU A 232 -25.42 -16.02 3.31
CA GLU A 232 -25.42 -14.66 3.86
C GLU A 232 -24.03 -14.31 4.42
N ILE A 233 -23.77 -13.00 4.60
CA ILE A 233 -22.57 -12.51 5.26
C ILE A 233 -22.87 -12.36 6.75
N LEU A 234 -22.00 -12.92 7.59
CA LEU A 234 -22.02 -12.72 9.04
C LEU A 234 -21.12 -11.53 9.41
N GLY A 235 -21.66 -10.62 10.22
CA GLY A 235 -20.93 -9.47 10.76
C GLY A 235 -21.08 -8.18 9.96
N ASP A 236 -20.39 -7.15 10.44
CA ASP A 236 -20.47 -5.76 9.98
C ASP A 236 -19.20 -5.27 9.28
N TYR A 237 -18.19 -6.14 9.14
CA TYR A 237 -16.95 -5.84 8.44
C TYR A 237 -16.48 -6.98 7.53
N ILE A 238 -15.75 -6.61 6.49
CA ILE A 238 -14.87 -7.50 5.74
C ILE A 238 -13.41 -7.20 6.06
N LEU A 239 -12.56 -8.16 5.82
CA LEU A 239 -11.12 -8.04 5.93
C LEU A 239 -10.54 -7.83 4.54
N VAL A 240 -9.63 -6.86 4.40
CA VAL A 240 -9.00 -6.53 3.12
C VAL A 240 -7.49 -6.64 3.29
N SER A 241 -6.78 -7.04 2.24
CA SER A 241 -5.32 -6.96 2.13
C SER A 241 -4.91 -6.73 0.67
N PRO A 242 -3.91 -5.87 0.37
CA PRO A 242 -3.23 -5.94 -0.92
C PRO A 242 -2.36 -7.20 -1.01
N ASP A 243 -2.08 -7.63 -2.23
CA ASP A 243 -1.21 -8.75 -2.59
C ASP A 243 -0.46 -8.43 -3.89
N VAL A 244 0.68 -9.09 -4.12
CA VAL A 244 1.60 -8.79 -5.24
C VAL A 244 2.02 -7.32 -5.23
N GLN A 245 2.64 -6.89 -4.12
CA GLN A 245 3.12 -5.51 -3.97
C GLN A 245 4.58 -5.40 -4.41
N ASN A 246 4.90 -4.40 -5.22
CA ASN A 246 6.26 -4.18 -5.71
C ASN A 246 7.23 -3.91 -4.56
N LEU A 247 8.38 -4.58 -4.57
CA LEU A 247 9.46 -4.37 -3.60
C LEU A 247 10.51 -3.39 -4.10
N LYS A 248 10.31 -2.81 -5.28
CA LYS A 248 11.23 -1.88 -5.92
C LYS A 248 10.52 -0.62 -6.38
N TYR A 249 11.25 0.48 -6.48
CA TYR A 249 10.73 1.75 -6.96
C TYR A 249 11.82 2.59 -7.62
N ILE A 250 11.40 3.54 -8.45
CA ILE A 250 12.26 4.58 -9.05
C ILE A 250 11.67 5.93 -8.65
N LEU A 251 12.48 6.87 -8.17
CA LEU A 251 11.98 8.20 -7.78
C LEU A 251 11.56 9.03 -9.01
N PHE A 252 12.32 8.92 -10.10
CA PHE A 252 12.10 9.66 -11.34
C PHE A 252 11.96 8.69 -12.53
N PRO A 253 10.83 7.95 -12.63
CA PRO A 253 10.66 6.96 -13.68
C PRO A 253 10.48 7.64 -15.04
N GLU A 254 10.88 6.93 -16.09
CA GLU A 254 10.39 7.22 -17.43
C GLU A 254 8.89 6.92 -17.52
N VAL A 255 8.23 7.51 -18.52
CA VAL A 255 6.81 7.26 -18.80
C VAL A 255 6.71 6.42 -20.05
N ASP A 256 5.76 5.47 -20.09
CA ASP A 256 5.45 4.74 -21.30
C ASP A 256 4.95 5.71 -22.38
N GLU A 257 5.81 5.98 -23.36
CA GLU A 257 5.54 6.96 -24.41
C GLU A 257 4.44 6.50 -25.37
N HIS A 258 4.18 5.19 -25.51
CA HIS A 258 3.05 4.71 -26.30
C HIS A 258 1.73 5.13 -25.63
N LEU A 259 1.59 4.84 -24.33
CA LEU A 259 0.41 5.19 -23.55
C LEU A 259 0.19 6.70 -23.46
N LYS A 260 1.27 7.45 -23.24
CA LYS A 260 1.23 8.91 -23.15
C LYS A 260 0.87 9.57 -24.47
N SER A 261 1.52 9.18 -25.58
CA SER A 261 1.32 9.84 -26.87
C SER A 261 0.02 9.44 -27.56
N LYS A 262 -0.36 8.16 -27.50
CA LYS A 262 -1.52 7.62 -28.22
C LYS A 262 -2.82 7.72 -27.44
N PHE A 263 -2.75 7.53 -26.12
CA PHE A 263 -3.94 7.44 -25.25
C PHE A 263 -4.02 8.53 -24.19
N GLN A 264 -2.99 9.40 -24.09
CA GLN A 264 -2.91 10.46 -23.07
C GLN A 264 -2.97 9.92 -21.63
N VAL A 265 -2.52 8.67 -21.45
CA VAL A 265 -2.43 8.01 -20.15
C VAL A 265 -1.03 8.18 -19.59
N TYR A 266 -0.92 8.77 -18.40
CA TYR A 266 0.33 8.77 -17.64
C TYR A 266 0.51 7.41 -16.99
N TYR A 267 1.54 6.69 -17.42
CA TYR A 267 1.84 5.35 -16.93
C TYR A 267 3.37 5.19 -16.80
N PRO A 268 3.93 5.31 -15.59
CA PRO A 268 5.36 5.24 -15.38
C PRO A 268 5.89 3.82 -15.63
N ILE A 269 7.16 3.70 -15.99
CA ILE A 269 7.87 2.43 -16.12
C ILE A 269 8.60 2.19 -14.80
N ASP A 270 8.12 1.22 -14.03
CA ASP A 270 8.77 0.80 -12.78
C ASP A 270 9.84 -0.31 -13.01
N PRO A 271 10.66 -0.65 -12.00
CA PRO A 271 11.73 -1.64 -12.12
C PRO A 271 11.30 -3.03 -12.61
N ASN A 272 10.04 -3.39 -12.38
CA ASN A 272 9.43 -4.68 -12.63
C ASN A 272 8.37 -4.63 -13.76
N TYR A 273 8.51 -3.66 -14.67
CA TYR A 273 7.55 -3.41 -15.76
C TYR A 273 7.26 -4.62 -16.65
N GLY A 274 8.23 -5.49 -16.94
CA GLY A 274 7.99 -6.66 -17.78
C GLY A 274 9.13 -7.68 -17.81
N GLY A 275 8.84 -8.86 -18.39
CA GLY A 275 9.76 -10.00 -18.44
C GLY A 275 9.61 -10.97 -17.26
N PHE A 276 8.41 -11.04 -16.67
CA PHE A 276 8.11 -11.82 -15.47
C PHE A 276 7.02 -12.87 -15.69
N SER A 277 6.25 -12.79 -16.78
CA SER A 277 5.17 -13.72 -17.11
C SER A 277 5.58 -15.20 -17.19
N THR A 278 6.84 -15.53 -17.44
CA THR A 278 7.34 -16.92 -17.49
C THR A 278 7.97 -17.39 -16.18
N LYS A 279 8.18 -16.50 -15.20
CA LYS A 279 8.85 -16.84 -13.93
C LYS A 279 7.85 -17.43 -12.93
N SER A 280 8.32 -18.33 -12.09
CA SER A 280 7.55 -18.88 -10.96
C SER A 280 7.46 -17.88 -9.80
N ILE A 281 6.47 -18.08 -8.91
CA ILE A 281 6.34 -17.25 -7.69
C ILE A 281 7.62 -17.26 -6.84
N GLU A 282 8.30 -18.41 -6.75
CA GLU A 282 9.54 -18.58 -5.99
C GLU A 282 10.65 -17.67 -6.51
N GLU A 283 10.81 -17.59 -7.83
CA GLU A 283 11.77 -16.70 -8.49
C GLU A 283 11.41 -15.22 -8.34
N LEU A 284 10.12 -14.91 -8.19
CA LEU A 284 9.61 -13.55 -8.09
C LEU A 284 9.55 -13.02 -6.66
N THR A 285 9.87 -13.82 -5.64
CA THR A 285 9.74 -13.39 -4.24
C THR A 285 10.59 -12.16 -3.90
N ASN A 286 11.71 -11.93 -4.61
CA ASN A 286 12.56 -10.73 -4.46
C ASN A 286 12.03 -9.49 -5.16
N GLU A 287 11.04 -9.66 -6.03
CA GLU A 287 10.44 -8.60 -6.83
C GLU A 287 9.12 -8.13 -6.24
N PHE A 288 8.33 -9.08 -5.73
CA PHE A 288 6.99 -8.82 -5.20
C PHE A 288 6.80 -9.43 -3.82
N LEU A 289 6.02 -8.73 -3.01
CA LEU A 289 5.52 -9.21 -1.74
C LEU A 289 4.16 -9.89 -1.95
N TYR A 290 4.15 -11.20 -1.78
CA TYR A 290 2.97 -12.06 -1.83
C TYR A 290 2.33 -12.26 -0.47
N LEU A 291 1.09 -12.76 -0.46
CA LEU A 291 0.39 -13.18 0.75
C LEU A 291 1.25 -14.16 1.57
N GLY A 292 1.64 -13.73 2.77
CA GLY A 292 2.46 -14.50 3.70
C GLY A 292 1.63 -15.18 4.78
N THR A 293 2.29 -16.03 5.58
CA THR A 293 1.71 -16.70 6.76
C THR A 293 1.21 -15.73 7.82
N TYR A 294 1.77 -14.51 7.87
CA TYR A 294 1.43 -13.44 8.81
C TYR A 294 1.04 -12.18 8.04
N THR A 295 -0.17 -12.20 7.46
CA THR A 295 -0.73 -11.06 6.73
C THR A 295 -1.65 -10.25 7.64
N ARG A 296 -1.43 -8.94 7.74
CA ARG A 296 -2.29 -8.03 8.48
C ARG A 296 -3.44 -7.58 7.61
N TRP A 297 -4.58 -8.22 7.83
CA TRP A 297 -5.85 -7.78 7.30
C TRP A 297 -6.35 -6.55 8.05
N ALA A 298 -6.86 -5.57 7.33
CA ALA A 298 -7.55 -4.45 7.98
C ALA A 298 -9.04 -4.47 7.63
N ARG A 299 -9.83 -4.01 8.59
CA ARG A 299 -11.28 -4.02 8.52
C ARG A 299 -11.78 -2.93 7.57
N SER A 300 -12.79 -3.28 6.79
CA SER A 300 -13.66 -2.36 6.08
C SER A 300 -15.08 -2.61 6.55
N SER A 301 -15.74 -1.60 7.13
CA SER A 301 -17.11 -1.69 7.63
C SER A 301 -18.12 -1.48 6.51
N HIS A 302 -19.29 -2.07 6.69
CA HIS A 302 -20.45 -1.82 5.83
C HIS A 302 -20.93 -0.36 6.02
N ASP A 303 -21.48 0.26 4.96
CA ASP A 303 -22.22 1.55 4.94
C ASP A 303 -21.43 2.87 4.67
N THR A 304 -22.17 3.82 4.10
CA THR A 304 -21.81 5.06 3.37
C THR A 304 -21.15 6.18 4.16
N ASN A 305 -21.20 6.14 5.50
CA ASN A 305 -20.73 7.22 6.37
C ASN A 305 -19.37 6.95 7.03
N PHE A 306 -18.76 5.78 6.81
CA PHE A 306 -17.48 5.43 7.41
C PHE A 306 -16.31 5.55 6.44
N THR A 307 -15.21 6.09 6.97
CA THR A 307 -13.91 6.16 6.31
C THR A 307 -13.36 4.76 6.13
N SER A 308 -13.39 4.21 4.92
CA SER A 308 -12.56 3.05 4.58
C SER A 308 -11.11 3.33 4.98
N SER A 309 -10.43 2.33 5.55
CA SER A 309 -9.02 2.48 5.89
C SER A 309 -8.22 2.68 4.60
N TYR A 310 -7.67 3.89 4.41
CA TYR A 310 -6.74 4.18 3.33
C TYR A 310 -5.42 3.46 3.58
N ARG A 311 -4.89 2.82 2.55
CA ARG A 311 -3.68 2.00 2.67
C ARG A 311 -2.66 2.37 1.63
N PRO A 312 -1.45 2.75 2.04
CA PRO A 312 -0.32 2.81 1.13
C PRO A 312 -0.13 1.46 0.42
N ILE A 313 0.00 1.50 -0.89
CA ILE A 313 0.45 0.38 -1.72
C ILE A 313 1.55 0.89 -2.66
N PRO A 314 2.64 0.12 -2.88
CA PRO A 314 3.67 0.48 -3.85
C PRO A 314 3.12 0.65 -5.27
N GLU A 315 3.74 1.52 -6.06
CA GLU A 315 3.56 1.52 -7.51
C GLU A 315 3.94 0.16 -8.09
N ASN A 316 3.11 -0.37 -8.97
CA ASN A 316 3.30 -1.62 -9.69
C ASN A 316 2.59 -1.53 -11.04
N THR A 317 3.29 -0.95 -11.99
CA THR A 317 2.98 -0.84 -13.41
C THR A 317 3.52 -2.03 -14.18
N VAL A 318 2.76 -2.46 -15.17
CA VAL A 318 3.07 -3.63 -15.99
C VAL A 318 2.94 -3.33 -17.47
N ALA A 319 3.83 -3.91 -18.28
CA ALA A 319 3.78 -3.90 -19.73
C ALA A 319 2.55 -4.68 -20.22
N SER A 320 2.14 -4.46 -21.47
CA SER A 320 0.95 -5.14 -22.03
C SER A 320 1.09 -6.67 -22.12
N SER A 321 2.33 -7.18 -22.16
CA SER A 321 2.61 -8.61 -22.14
C SER A 321 2.48 -9.28 -20.76
N GLU A 322 2.24 -8.49 -19.70
CA GLU A 322 2.16 -8.96 -18.32
C GLU A 322 0.70 -8.97 -17.86
N THR A 323 0.17 -10.17 -17.69
CA THR A 323 -1.29 -10.43 -17.65
C THR A 323 -1.68 -11.29 -16.44
N SER A 324 -0.66 -11.86 -15.80
CA SER A 324 -0.79 -12.90 -14.80
C SER A 324 -1.01 -12.32 -13.40
N ALA A 325 -1.80 -13.04 -12.61
CA ALA A 325 -2.04 -12.75 -11.21
C ALA A 325 -0.79 -12.80 -10.31
N LYS A 326 0.36 -13.27 -10.81
CA LYS A 326 1.65 -13.23 -10.09
C LYS A 326 2.40 -11.90 -10.19
N VAL A 327 2.06 -11.04 -11.15
CA VAL A 327 2.75 -9.75 -11.38
C VAL A 327 1.83 -8.55 -11.20
N ILE A 328 0.53 -8.71 -11.42
CA ILE A 328 -0.46 -7.65 -11.24
C ILE A 328 -0.88 -7.56 -9.77
N THR A 329 -0.73 -6.38 -9.16
CA THR A 329 -1.24 -6.12 -7.81
C THR A 329 -2.74 -6.38 -7.75
N ARG A 330 -3.15 -7.11 -6.72
CA ARG A 330 -4.55 -7.51 -6.52
C ARG A 330 -5.03 -7.20 -5.11
N VAL A 331 -6.33 -7.01 -4.98
CA VAL A 331 -7.01 -6.81 -3.70
C VAL A 331 -7.57 -8.16 -3.25
N LEU A 332 -7.16 -8.57 -2.05
CA LEU A 332 -7.70 -9.75 -1.38
C LEU A 332 -8.78 -9.34 -0.40
N LEU A 333 -9.88 -10.08 -0.41
CA LEU A 333 -10.95 -9.97 0.58
C LEU A 333 -11.04 -11.26 1.38
N SER A 334 -11.35 -11.10 2.66
CA SER A 334 -11.76 -12.19 3.54
C SER A 334 -13.11 -11.81 4.17
N VAL A 335 -14.12 -12.62 3.88
CA VAL A 335 -15.53 -12.35 4.17
C VAL A 335 -16.09 -13.53 4.95
N LYS A 336 -16.77 -13.28 6.07
CA LYS A 336 -17.46 -14.34 6.81
C LYS A 336 -18.78 -14.66 6.12
N MET A 337 -18.85 -15.71 5.32
CA MET A 337 -20.09 -16.14 4.65
C MET A 337 -20.56 -17.49 5.20
N PHE A 338 -21.88 -17.63 5.35
CA PHE A 338 -22.47 -18.77 6.04
C PHE A 338 -23.73 -19.30 5.34
N PRO A 339 -23.94 -20.64 5.30
CA PRO A 339 -25.16 -21.24 4.74
C PRO A 339 -26.38 -20.97 5.63
N LYS A 340 -27.45 -20.43 5.06
CA LYS A 340 -28.71 -20.17 5.78
C LYS A 340 -29.35 -21.44 6.33
N SER A 341 -29.15 -22.59 5.67
CA SER A 341 -29.64 -23.90 6.12
C SER A 341 -29.02 -24.38 7.44
N LEU A 342 -27.81 -23.90 7.77
CA LEU A 342 -27.15 -24.20 9.04
C LEU A 342 -27.52 -23.16 10.11
N LYS A 343 -27.77 -21.91 9.71
CA LYS A 343 -28.08 -20.82 10.65
C LYS A 343 -29.30 -21.12 11.52
N SER A 344 -30.33 -21.76 10.97
CA SER A 344 -31.54 -22.13 11.73
C SER A 344 -31.28 -23.11 12.89
N GLN A 345 -30.09 -23.70 12.96
CA GLN A 345 -29.67 -24.68 13.96
C GLN A 345 -28.84 -24.04 15.09
N LEU A 346 -28.50 -22.75 14.96
CA LEU A 346 -27.58 -22.05 15.85
C LEU A 346 -28.29 -20.95 16.65
N SER A 347 -27.87 -20.78 17.90
CA SER A 347 -28.21 -19.60 18.70
C SER A 347 -27.42 -18.36 18.25
N SER A 348 -27.89 -17.16 18.61
CA SER A 348 -27.18 -15.91 18.31
C SER A 348 -25.74 -15.89 18.83
N THR A 349 -25.49 -16.44 20.03
CA THR A 349 -24.15 -16.54 20.59
C THR A 349 -23.23 -17.46 19.79
N GLN A 350 -23.77 -18.54 19.21
CA GLN A 350 -22.99 -19.42 18.34
C GLN A 350 -22.68 -18.76 16.99
N LEU A 351 -23.59 -17.94 16.45
CA LEU A 351 -23.38 -17.18 15.21
C LEU A 351 -22.30 -16.10 15.36
N GLU A 352 -22.12 -15.56 16.57
CA GLU A 352 -21.07 -14.58 16.89
C GLU A 352 -19.72 -15.24 17.21
N SER A 353 -19.65 -16.57 17.32
CA SER A 353 -18.42 -17.27 17.67
C SER A 353 -17.33 -16.99 16.63
N PRO A 354 -16.12 -16.57 17.05
CA PRO A 354 -15.01 -16.38 16.13
C PRO A 354 -14.62 -17.70 15.45
N ASP A 355 -14.77 -18.82 16.15
CA ASP A 355 -14.38 -20.16 15.71
C ASP A 355 -15.44 -20.88 14.88
N LEU A 356 -16.59 -20.25 14.57
CA LEU A 356 -17.64 -20.88 13.78
C LEU A 356 -17.12 -21.23 12.38
N GLY A 357 -16.97 -22.51 12.07
CA GLY A 357 -16.62 -23.03 10.75
C GLY A 357 -17.72 -23.91 10.16
N TRP A 358 -17.61 -24.18 8.87
CA TRP A 358 -18.51 -25.11 8.18
C TRP A 358 -17.81 -25.83 7.02
N VAL A 359 -18.34 -27.01 6.69
CA VAL A 359 -17.82 -27.88 5.62
C VAL A 359 -18.87 -27.98 4.52
N ASN A 360 -18.46 -27.79 3.27
CA ASN A 360 -19.24 -28.17 2.10
C ASN A 360 -18.73 -29.52 1.59
N TYR A 361 -19.54 -30.57 1.68
CA TYR A 361 -19.20 -31.89 1.12
C TYR A 361 -20.14 -32.17 -0.04
N LYS A 362 -19.60 -32.20 -1.28
CA LYS A 362 -20.34 -32.39 -2.53
C LYS A 362 -21.60 -31.51 -2.63
N GLY A 363 -21.48 -30.24 -2.27
CA GLY A 363 -22.58 -29.26 -2.32
C GLY A 363 -23.52 -29.30 -1.10
N LYS A 364 -23.27 -30.18 -0.12
CA LYS A 364 -24.06 -30.26 1.11
C LYS A 364 -23.31 -29.61 2.29
N PRO A 365 -23.91 -28.60 2.95
CA PRO A 365 -23.28 -27.92 4.07
C PRO A 365 -23.46 -28.68 5.40
N TYR A 366 -22.41 -28.68 6.21
CA TYR A 366 -22.36 -29.23 7.57
C TYR A 366 -21.69 -28.23 8.51
N LEU A 367 -22.12 -28.17 9.78
CA LEU A 367 -21.29 -27.56 10.81
C LEU A 367 -20.00 -28.36 10.94
N ASP A 368 -18.89 -27.67 11.13
CA ASP A 368 -17.57 -28.30 11.20
C ASP A 368 -17.48 -29.34 12.35
N THR A 369 -18.09 -29.05 13.49
CA THR A 369 -18.22 -29.97 14.64
C THR A 369 -18.97 -31.23 14.27
N ASP A 370 -20.07 -31.11 13.54
CA ASP A 370 -20.94 -32.22 13.18
C ASP A 370 -20.27 -33.10 12.13
N PHE A 371 -19.60 -32.47 11.16
CA PHE A 371 -18.81 -33.18 10.15
C PHE A 371 -17.65 -33.95 10.79
N LEU A 372 -16.95 -33.34 11.76
CA LEU A 372 -15.88 -34.00 12.50
C LEU A 372 -16.40 -35.21 13.30
N GLN A 373 -17.53 -35.06 13.99
CA GLN A 373 -18.16 -36.18 14.71
C GLN A 373 -18.58 -37.30 13.77
N LEU A 374 -19.17 -36.97 12.63
CA LEU A 374 -19.53 -37.92 11.58
C LEU A 374 -18.29 -38.70 11.12
N TYR A 375 -17.22 -38.02 10.74
CA TYR A 375 -15.96 -38.65 10.33
C TYR A 375 -15.42 -39.59 11.42
N GLN A 376 -15.31 -39.12 12.67
CA GLN A 376 -14.79 -39.92 13.78
C GLN A 376 -15.64 -41.14 14.10
N SER A 377 -16.96 -41.06 13.90
CA SER A 377 -17.87 -42.21 14.07
C SER A 377 -17.66 -43.26 12.98
N LEU A 378 -17.45 -42.83 11.73
CA LEU A 378 -17.26 -43.71 10.58
C LEU A 378 -15.89 -44.41 10.62
N VAL A 379 -14.83 -43.73 11.06
CA VAL A 379 -13.49 -44.32 11.23
C VAL A 379 -13.52 -45.50 12.21
N LYS A 380 -14.41 -45.48 13.21
CA LYS A 380 -14.56 -46.54 14.22
C LYS A 380 -15.46 -47.68 13.78
N LYS A 381 -16.15 -47.55 12.64
CA LYS A 381 -17.12 -48.54 12.17
C LYS A 381 -16.39 -49.70 11.50
N SER A 382 -16.65 -50.94 11.94
CA SER A 382 -15.97 -52.12 11.41
C SER A 382 -16.30 -52.41 9.94
N ASN A 383 -17.54 -52.10 9.51
CA ASN A 383 -18.04 -52.35 8.16
C ASN A 383 -18.79 -51.12 7.60
N PRO A 384 -18.07 -50.11 7.09
CA PRO A 384 -18.70 -48.97 6.42
C PRO A 384 -19.27 -49.35 5.05
N SER A 385 -20.38 -48.72 4.65
CA SER A 385 -20.95 -48.81 3.30
C SER A 385 -19.99 -48.20 2.26
N ASN A 386 -20.29 -48.37 0.97
CA ASN A 386 -19.45 -47.80 -0.09
C ASN A 386 -19.47 -46.26 -0.06
N GLU A 387 -20.63 -45.66 0.21
CA GLU A 387 -20.78 -44.21 0.36
C GLU A 387 -20.02 -43.70 1.60
N GLU A 388 -20.03 -44.46 2.69
CA GLU A 388 -19.27 -44.12 3.90
C GLU A 388 -17.76 -44.23 3.68
N LYS A 389 -17.30 -45.22 2.90
CA LYS A 389 -15.90 -45.34 2.49
C LYS A 389 -15.46 -44.16 1.63
N GLU A 390 -16.30 -43.74 0.68
CA GLU A 390 -16.04 -42.56 -0.14
C GLU A 390 -15.96 -41.30 0.73
N LEU A 391 -16.90 -41.10 1.67
CA LEU A 391 -16.82 -39.98 2.61
C LEU A 391 -15.53 -40.01 3.41
N LEU A 392 -15.12 -41.18 3.94
CA LEU A 392 -13.88 -41.33 4.68
C LEU A 392 -12.65 -40.97 3.84
N GLU A 393 -12.59 -41.43 2.59
CA GLU A 393 -11.52 -41.11 1.66
C GLU A 393 -11.44 -39.59 1.42
N ILE A 394 -12.56 -38.97 1.07
CA ILE A 394 -12.64 -37.54 0.78
C ILE A 394 -12.32 -36.70 2.02
N ALA A 395 -12.94 -37.02 3.16
CA ALA A 395 -12.75 -36.30 4.41
C ALA A 395 -11.33 -36.47 4.98
N SER A 396 -10.65 -37.59 4.71
CA SER A 396 -9.26 -37.78 5.14
C SER A 396 -8.32 -36.69 4.59
N ARG A 397 -8.64 -36.11 3.42
CA ARG A 397 -7.87 -35.02 2.79
C ARG A 397 -7.81 -33.77 3.67
N ILE A 398 -8.91 -33.41 4.34
CA ILE A 398 -8.98 -32.24 5.22
C ILE A 398 -8.52 -32.53 6.67
N MET A 399 -8.42 -33.82 7.04
CA MET A 399 -8.00 -34.27 8.37
C MET A 399 -6.48 -34.51 8.44
N ASN A 400 -5.89 -35.04 7.35
CA ASN A 400 -4.47 -35.34 7.24
C ASN A 400 -3.61 -34.07 7.17
N SER A 401 -4.17 -32.95 6.70
CA SER A 401 -3.50 -31.64 6.71
C SER A 401 -3.23 -31.06 8.10
N SER A 402 -3.71 -31.69 9.17
CA SER A 402 -3.77 -31.07 10.52
C SER A 402 -3.66 -32.06 11.69
N ASN A 403 -2.91 -33.15 11.54
CA ASN A 403 -2.69 -34.16 12.60
C ASN A 403 -4.01 -34.67 13.22
N ASN A 404 -4.96 -35.13 12.39
CA ASN A 404 -6.29 -35.65 12.76
C ASN A 404 -7.30 -34.62 13.29
N GLY A 405 -7.05 -33.33 13.08
CA GLY A 405 -8.06 -32.27 13.19
C GLY A 405 -8.38 -31.65 11.83
N LEU A 406 -9.35 -30.75 11.75
CA LEU A 406 -9.65 -29.98 10.54
C LEU A 406 -8.55 -28.94 10.23
N ALA A 407 -8.33 -28.65 8.94
CA ALA A 407 -7.26 -27.77 8.45
C ALA A 407 -7.32 -26.34 9.01
N LYS A 408 -6.29 -25.89 9.72
CA LYS A 408 -6.27 -24.60 10.45
C LYS A 408 -6.21 -23.32 9.58
N LYS A 409 -6.44 -23.42 8.27
CA LYS A 409 -6.48 -22.28 7.31
C LYS A 409 -7.49 -22.51 6.19
N GLY A 410 -8.50 -23.34 6.49
CA GLY A 410 -9.43 -23.86 5.50
C GLY A 410 -8.79 -24.87 4.55
N TYR A 411 -9.60 -25.43 3.67
CA TYR A 411 -9.21 -26.40 2.65
C TYR A 411 -10.19 -26.33 1.49
N GLN A 412 -9.74 -26.55 0.26
CA GLN A 412 -10.64 -26.65 -0.88
C GLN A 412 -10.09 -27.57 -1.96
N ASP A 413 -10.96 -28.48 -2.40
CA ASP A 413 -10.93 -29.13 -3.70
C ASP A 413 -12.36 -29.22 -4.27
N ASP A 414 -12.55 -30.01 -5.32
CA ASP A 414 -13.81 -30.17 -6.04
C ASP A 414 -14.90 -30.88 -5.23
N ASP A 415 -14.53 -31.76 -4.29
CA ASP A 415 -15.46 -32.58 -3.53
C ASP A 415 -15.72 -32.04 -2.12
N ILE A 416 -14.74 -31.37 -1.53
CA ILE A 416 -14.81 -30.90 -0.16
C ILE A 416 -14.15 -29.54 0.03
N GLN A 417 -14.89 -28.65 0.69
CA GLN A 417 -14.39 -27.36 1.14
C GLN A 417 -14.59 -27.21 2.63
N TYR A 418 -13.59 -26.72 3.32
CA TYR A 418 -13.66 -26.35 4.73
C TYR A 418 -13.42 -24.85 4.90
N PHE A 419 -14.47 -24.14 5.30
CA PHE A 419 -14.46 -22.72 5.57
C PHE A 419 -14.11 -22.49 7.05
N TYR A 420 -12.81 -22.52 7.35
CA TYR A 420 -12.31 -22.25 8.69
C TYR A 420 -12.75 -20.85 9.15
N HIS A 421 -13.39 -20.74 10.33
CA HIS A 421 -13.93 -19.47 10.86
C HIS A 421 -14.99 -18.83 9.93
N SER A 422 -15.61 -19.64 9.06
CA SER A 422 -16.56 -19.23 8.02
C SER A 422 -15.96 -18.23 7.01
N LEU A 423 -14.63 -18.17 6.92
CA LEU A 423 -13.93 -17.22 6.06
C LEU A 423 -13.91 -17.70 4.62
N ASN A 424 -14.31 -16.80 3.72
CA ASN A 424 -14.33 -16.95 2.29
C ASN A 424 -13.37 -15.92 1.69
N TYR A 425 -12.61 -16.33 0.68
CA TYR A 425 -11.54 -15.53 0.10
C TYR A 425 -11.80 -15.20 -1.36
N PHE A 426 -11.63 -13.92 -1.69
CA PHE A 426 -11.78 -13.39 -3.04
C PHE A 426 -10.55 -12.58 -3.43
N SER A 427 -10.25 -12.50 -4.72
CA SER A 427 -9.16 -11.69 -5.25
C SER A 427 -9.58 -10.99 -6.54
N PHE A 428 -9.20 -9.71 -6.68
CA PHE A 428 -9.48 -8.93 -7.89
C PHE A 428 -8.24 -8.13 -8.30
N PRO A 429 -7.91 -8.05 -9.59
CA PRO A 429 -6.81 -7.21 -10.04
C PRO A 429 -7.11 -5.73 -9.82
N ILE A 430 -6.06 -4.92 -9.64
CA ILE A 430 -6.14 -3.47 -9.70
C ILE A 430 -6.13 -3.00 -11.15
N THR A 431 -7.25 -2.43 -11.59
CA THR A 431 -7.37 -1.75 -12.88
C THR A 431 -7.04 -0.27 -12.72
N HIS A 432 -6.21 0.25 -13.61
CA HIS A 432 -5.77 1.65 -13.66
C HIS A 432 -6.68 2.51 -14.54
N THR A 433 -7.07 1.97 -15.69
CA THR A 433 -7.96 2.66 -16.65
C THR A 433 -9.11 1.74 -17.05
N ASN A 434 -10.10 2.28 -17.74
CA ASN A 434 -11.08 1.45 -18.43
C ASN A 434 -10.53 1.02 -19.80
N LEU A 435 -11.05 -0.07 -20.36
CA LEU A 435 -10.57 -0.60 -21.64
C LEU A 435 -10.72 0.40 -22.78
N ASP A 436 -11.80 1.18 -22.79
CA ASP A 436 -12.07 2.17 -23.84
C ASP A 436 -10.99 3.26 -23.89
N THR A 437 -10.44 3.65 -22.73
CA THR A 437 -9.36 4.65 -22.62
C THR A 437 -8.11 4.19 -23.37
N VAL A 438 -7.85 2.89 -23.38
CA VAL A 438 -6.71 2.27 -24.07
C VAL A 438 -7.14 1.63 -25.39
N GLY A 439 -8.18 2.17 -26.04
CA GLY A 439 -8.60 1.78 -27.38
C GLY A 439 -9.36 0.45 -27.47
N GLY A 440 -9.98 0.02 -26.36
CA GLY A 440 -10.79 -1.20 -26.30
C GLY A 440 -9.97 -2.49 -26.28
N SER A 441 -8.65 -2.41 -26.15
CA SER A 441 -7.77 -3.58 -26.04
C SER A 441 -6.74 -3.40 -24.94
N ILE A 442 -6.69 -4.41 -24.06
CA ILE A 442 -5.64 -4.64 -23.06
C ILE A 442 -4.23 -4.76 -23.65
N ASP A 443 -4.10 -5.17 -24.92
CA ASP A 443 -2.79 -5.33 -25.59
C ASP A 443 -2.05 -3.99 -25.74
N ASN A 444 -2.77 -2.87 -25.62
CA ASN A 444 -2.19 -1.54 -25.63
C ASN A 444 -1.50 -1.17 -24.30
N GLY A 445 -1.67 -1.98 -23.23
CA GLY A 445 -1.14 -1.73 -21.90
C GLY A 445 -1.97 -0.73 -21.10
N GLY A 446 -1.55 -0.44 -19.85
CA GLY A 446 -2.16 0.60 -19.02
C GLY A 446 -3.55 0.29 -18.44
N TYR A 447 -4.12 -0.88 -18.73
CA TYR A 447 -5.40 -1.32 -18.15
C TYR A 447 -5.25 -1.81 -16.72
N PHE A 448 -4.32 -2.74 -16.46
CA PHE A 448 -3.94 -3.16 -15.11
C PHE A 448 -2.79 -2.33 -14.60
N GLY A 449 -2.67 -2.18 -13.28
CA GLY A 449 -1.51 -1.58 -12.65
C GLY A 449 -1.84 -0.59 -11.53
N VAL A 450 -0.86 -0.38 -10.66
CA VAL A 450 -0.89 0.59 -9.57
C VAL A 450 0.06 1.72 -9.93
N VAL A 451 -0.45 2.92 -10.17
CA VAL A 451 0.36 4.10 -10.52
C VAL A 451 0.51 4.99 -9.30
N ARG A 452 1.72 5.52 -9.06
CA ARG A 452 1.99 6.46 -7.96
C ARG A 452 1.00 7.62 -7.91
N ASN A 453 0.74 8.15 -6.71
CA ASN A 453 -0.14 9.29 -6.49
C ASN A 453 -1.59 9.11 -6.99
N HIS A 454 -2.10 7.87 -6.95
CA HIS A 454 -3.50 7.53 -7.24
C HIS A 454 -4.21 6.98 -6.00
N HIS A 455 -5.54 7.08 -5.97
CA HIS A 455 -6.39 6.41 -4.99
C HIS A 455 -7.29 5.39 -5.70
N TYR A 456 -7.09 4.11 -5.41
CA TYR A 456 -7.92 3.01 -5.89
C TYR A 456 -9.01 2.73 -4.87
N GLU A 457 -10.25 3.09 -5.18
CA GLU A 457 -11.42 2.79 -4.35
C GLU A 457 -12.21 1.64 -4.95
N TYR A 458 -12.41 0.56 -4.21
CA TYR A 458 -13.29 -0.51 -4.61
C TYR A 458 -14.66 -0.35 -3.97
N ILE A 459 -15.72 -0.50 -4.75
CA ILE A 459 -17.09 -0.53 -4.26
C ILE A 459 -17.69 -1.89 -4.60
N ILE A 460 -17.79 -2.75 -3.58
CA ILE A 460 -18.38 -4.08 -3.71
C ILE A 460 -19.89 -3.95 -3.54
N ASN A 461 -20.62 -4.08 -4.64
CA ASN A 461 -22.07 -3.94 -4.65
C ASN A 461 -22.79 -5.19 -4.15
N SER A 462 -22.25 -6.36 -4.47
CA SER A 462 -22.77 -7.65 -4.02
C SER A 462 -21.77 -8.78 -4.24
N PHE A 463 -21.98 -9.90 -3.55
CA PHE A 463 -21.28 -11.17 -3.77
C PHE A 463 -22.21 -12.15 -4.47
N SER A 464 -21.84 -12.65 -5.66
CA SER A 464 -22.69 -13.58 -6.41
C SER A 464 -22.82 -14.95 -5.70
N THR A 465 -21.71 -15.49 -5.19
CA THR A 465 -21.58 -16.83 -4.62
C THR A 465 -20.58 -16.84 -3.45
N ILE A 466 -20.33 -18.01 -2.86
CA ILE A 466 -19.26 -18.21 -1.88
C ILE A 466 -17.88 -18.10 -2.53
N GLY A 467 -16.91 -17.60 -1.77
CA GLY A 467 -15.53 -17.48 -2.23
C GLY A 467 -14.73 -18.76 -2.04
N ASN A 468 -13.41 -18.67 -2.19
CA ASN A 468 -12.53 -19.78 -1.87
C ASN A 468 -12.51 -20.06 -0.37
N ALA A 469 -12.42 -21.32 0.04
CA ALA A 469 -12.40 -21.71 1.44
C ALA A 469 -11.01 -21.57 2.10
N SER A 470 -9.96 -21.41 1.30
CA SER A 470 -8.60 -21.13 1.76
C SER A 470 -7.96 -20.04 0.91
N PRO A 471 -7.16 -19.14 1.50
CA PRO A 471 -6.48 -18.10 0.72
C PRO A 471 -5.38 -18.68 -0.18
N TYR A 472 -4.94 -19.92 0.06
CA TYR A 472 -3.94 -20.61 -0.78
C TYR A 472 -4.52 -21.15 -2.09
N ASN A 473 -5.85 -21.20 -2.22
CA ASN A 473 -6.53 -21.55 -3.47
C ASN A 473 -6.70 -20.34 -4.40
N LEU A 474 -6.28 -19.13 -3.99
CA LEU A 474 -6.23 -17.96 -4.86
C LEU A 474 -5.07 -18.11 -5.84
N SER A 475 -5.37 -18.63 -7.03
CA SER A 475 -4.37 -18.92 -8.06
C SER A 475 -3.53 -17.70 -8.43
N TYR A 476 -2.22 -17.91 -8.54
CA TYR A 476 -1.29 -16.95 -9.15
C TYR A 476 -1.02 -17.24 -10.63
N ASP A 477 -1.41 -18.42 -11.10
CA ASP A 477 -1.28 -18.84 -12.50
C ASP A 477 -2.44 -18.34 -13.37
N LEU A 478 -3.42 -17.67 -12.75
CA LEU A 478 -4.53 -17.03 -13.43
C LEU A 478 -4.01 -16.00 -14.44
N ASP A 479 -4.52 -16.07 -15.66
CA ASP A 479 -4.35 -15.05 -16.68
C ASP A 479 -5.61 -14.18 -16.70
N TYR A 480 -5.48 -12.93 -16.27
CA TYR A 480 -6.63 -12.03 -16.22
C TYR A 480 -7.20 -11.72 -17.60
N PHE A 481 -6.51 -12.09 -18.70
CA PHE A 481 -6.99 -11.91 -20.06
C PHE A 481 -7.95 -13.01 -20.52
N THR A 482 -7.66 -14.28 -20.22
CA THR A 482 -8.51 -15.39 -20.68
C THR A 482 -9.74 -15.57 -19.80
N ASP A 483 -9.66 -15.16 -18.54
CA ASP A 483 -10.62 -15.58 -17.50
C ASP A 483 -11.70 -14.53 -17.19
N ARG A 484 -11.83 -13.48 -18.03
CA ARG A 484 -12.89 -12.44 -18.04
C ARG A 484 -13.33 -11.92 -16.67
N PHE A 485 -12.51 -11.07 -16.05
CA PHE A 485 -12.93 -10.29 -14.87
C PHE A 485 -13.55 -8.93 -15.28
N ILE A 486 -14.88 -8.89 -15.22
CA ILE A 486 -15.87 -7.82 -14.93
C ILE A 486 -15.55 -6.34 -15.26
N SER A 487 -16.56 -5.70 -15.84
CA SER A 487 -16.71 -4.27 -16.11
C SER A 487 -16.51 -3.36 -14.89
N THR A 488 -15.68 -2.33 -15.04
CA THR A 488 -15.53 -1.22 -14.09
C THR A 488 -15.93 0.11 -14.72
N SER A 489 -16.54 1.00 -13.93
CA SER A 489 -16.81 2.39 -14.30
C SER A 489 -15.77 3.30 -13.63
N CYS A 490 -14.83 3.83 -14.42
CA CYS A 490 -13.77 4.71 -13.94
C CYS A 490 -14.23 6.18 -14.01
N GLU A 491 -14.32 6.86 -12.86
CA GLU A 491 -14.45 8.33 -12.79
C GLU A 491 -13.16 8.91 -12.20
N ILE A 492 -12.44 9.71 -12.99
CA ILE A 492 -11.08 10.18 -12.69
C ILE A 492 -11.10 11.57 -12.02
N GLY A 493 -10.58 11.71 -10.79
CA GLY A 493 -10.39 13.01 -10.08
C GLY A 493 -9.29 13.01 -9.00
N ASP A 494 -8.68 14.15 -8.66
CA ASP A 494 -7.31 14.24 -8.10
C ASP A 494 -6.93 13.44 -6.82
N MET A 495 -5.64 13.06 -6.79
CA MET A 495 -5.20 11.67 -6.52
C MET A 495 -6.05 10.74 -7.38
N LYS A 496 -5.89 10.83 -8.72
CA LYS A 496 -6.78 10.24 -9.74
C LYS A 496 -7.50 9.02 -9.17
N GLU A 497 -8.71 9.29 -8.68
CA GLU A 497 -9.54 8.33 -7.99
C GLU A 497 -9.98 7.37 -9.07
N ILE A 498 -9.76 6.09 -8.83
CA ILE A 498 -10.17 5.03 -9.74
C ILE A 498 -11.15 4.20 -8.94
N VAL A 499 -12.43 4.43 -9.22
CA VAL A 499 -13.52 3.66 -8.64
C VAL A 499 -13.64 2.36 -9.42
N ASN A 500 -13.45 1.25 -8.72
CA ASN A 500 -13.69 -0.08 -9.24
C ASN A 500 -15.01 -0.59 -8.64
N GLU A 501 -16.11 -0.44 -9.39
CA GLU A 501 -17.38 -1.06 -9.01
C GLU A 501 -17.35 -2.54 -9.37
N ILE A 502 -17.58 -3.41 -8.38
CA ILE A 502 -17.52 -4.85 -8.56
C ILE A 502 -18.80 -5.49 -8.03
N ASP A 503 -19.47 -6.24 -8.91
CA ASP A 503 -20.31 -7.36 -8.51
C ASP A 503 -19.41 -8.59 -8.49
N VAL A 504 -19.04 -9.10 -7.31
CA VAL A 504 -18.10 -10.22 -7.23
C VAL A 504 -18.75 -11.43 -7.88
N LEU A 505 -18.10 -12.04 -8.89
CA LEU A 505 -18.58 -13.20 -9.67
C LEU A 505 -18.45 -14.53 -8.94
#